data_AF-A0A975S695-F1
#
_entry.id   AF-A0A975S695-F1
#
_cell.length_a   1.000
_cell.length_b   1.000
_cell.length_c   1.000
_cell.angle_alpha   90.00
_cell.angle_beta   90.00
_cell.angle_gamma   90.00
#
_symmetry.space_group_name_H-M   'P 1'
#
loop_
_entity.id
_entity.type
_entity.pdbx_description
1 polymer ?
#
loop_
_entity_poly.entity_id
_entity_poly.type
_entity_poly.pdbx_seq_one_letter_code
_entity_poly.pdbx_strand_id
1 'polypeptide(L)'
;MTAVPDTDPLAPWVREIAAKHEVDRHGTGQQCRGSVALIDEAARLRGAAHIKRGRVVSLEREVETRPASLAAERQRADAEKGQWEALGLSEMPAGHGAVDLKEQIGVYGRAAHGGEVISYDPHGVHNTHMDGLAHIGADGTWHGSIPVQNTATDEDTMVNWAQHGIATRGVVLDVAAARGVEWITAEKPVTAAELDAALTATGVTLEAGDALIIYQGRDRYEAAGNVYPSGAAAVARPGIGEEGAEWIAAQDPGLVLWDFHDARNNPRGALEVHNLIWAIGLCLVDNCLLGPAVAKLKAAGVSTGLLVAAPPAIHRSTGVLINPVLLY
;
A
#
# COMPACT_ATOMS: atom_id res chain seq x y z
N MET A 1 33.31 -3.49 8.47
CA MET A 1 32.39 -2.77 7.57
C MET A 1 32.88 -3.01 6.15
N THR A 2 32.30 -3.99 5.45
CA THR A 2 32.48 -4.14 4.01
C THR A 2 31.79 -2.96 3.35
N ALA A 3 32.50 -2.22 2.51
CA ALA A 3 31.93 -1.11 1.75
C ALA A 3 30.71 -1.62 0.98
N VAL A 4 29.56 -0.99 1.19
CA VAL A 4 28.39 -1.17 0.32
C VAL A 4 28.86 -0.73 -1.07
N PRO A 5 28.69 -1.55 -2.12
CA PRO A 5 29.06 -1.13 -3.46
C PRO A 5 28.39 0.20 -3.79
N ASP A 6 29.11 1.08 -4.49
CA ASP A 6 28.64 2.36 -5.03
C ASP A 6 27.66 2.12 -6.20
N THR A 7 26.63 1.31 -5.94
CA THR A 7 25.59 0.95 -6.89
C THR A 7 24.34 1.73 -6.51
N ASP A 8 23.80 2.44 -7.49
CA ASP A 8 22.55 3.19 -7.37
C ASP A 8 21.47 2.32 -6.68
N PRO A 9 20.81 2.82 -5.61
CA PRO A 9 19.76 2.07 -4.93
C PRO A 9 18.52 1.87 -5.80
N LEU A 10 18.36 2.64 -6.89
CA LEU A 10 17.28 2.49 -7.85
C LEU A 10 17.73 1.70 -9.08
N ALA A 11 16.86 0.81 -9.55
CA ALA A 11 17.08 0.14 -10.83
C ALA A 11 16.99 1.16 -12.00
N PRO A 12 17.73 0.97 -13.11
CA PRO A 12 17.73 1.90 -14.23
C PRO A 12 16.34 2.22 -14.78
N TRP A 13 15.45 1.22 -14.89
CA TRP A 13 14.08 1.42 -15.39
C TRP A 13 13.26 2.34 -14.49
N VAL A 14 13.47 2.31 -13.16
CA VAL A 14 12.80 3.22 -12.21
C VAL A 14 13.18 4.67 -12.51
N ARG A 15 14.44 4.92 -12.86
CA ARG A 15 14.91 6.26 -13.25
C ARG A 15 14.33 6.70 -14.58
N GLU A 16 14.25 5.79 -15.55
CA GLU A 16 13.66 6.07 -16.86
C GLU A 16 12.18 6.47 -16.74
N ILE A 17 11.38 5.72 -15.97
CA ILE A 17 9.97 6.06 -15.76
C ILE A 17 9.81 7.34 -14.94
N ALA A 18 10.69 7.61 -13.96
CA ALA A 18 10.66 8.85 -13.18
C ALA A 18 10.91 10.08 -14.07
N ALA A 19 11.93 10.00 -14.93
CA ALA A 19 12.25 11.07 -15.88
C ALA A 19 11.11 11.30 -16.88
N LYS A 20 10.49 10.22 -17.38
CA LYS A 20 9.31 10.31 -18.25
C LYS A 20 8.12 10.95 -17.53
N HIS A 21 7.84 10.50 -16.31
CA HIS A 21 6.72 11.00 -15.53
C HIS A 21 6.87 12.49 -15.19
N GLU A 22 8.07 12.95 -14.83
CA GLU A 22 8.31 14.38 -14.56
C GLU A 22 8.00 15.25 -15.78
N VAL A 23 8.33 14.81 -16.99
CA VAL A 23 7.96 15.51 -18.24
C VAL A 23 6.43 15.58 -18.42
N ASP A 24 5.74 14.47 -18.15
CA ASP A 24 4.28 14.35 -18.32
C ASP A 24 3.50 15.11 -17.20
N ARG A 25 4.13 15.38 -16.06
CA ARG A 25 3.54 15.97 -14.83
C ARG A 25 3.32 17.49 -14.88
N HIS A 26 4.01 18.24 -15.74
CA HIS A 26 4.05 19.71 -15.66
C HIS A 26 2.96 20.43 -16.48
N GLY A 27 1.76 20.50 -15.91
CA GLY A 27 0.84 21.61 -16.16
C GLY A 27 1.07 22.74 -15.15
N THR A 28 1.48 23.93 -15.59
CA THR A 28 1.71 25.07 -14.67
C THR A 28 0.49 25.33 -13.78
N GLY A 29 0.69 25.26 -12.45
CA GLY A 29 -0.36 25.55 -11.46
C GLY A 29 -1.25 24.38 -11.04
N GLN A 30 -0.98 23.16 -11.51
CA GLN A 30 -1.65 21.96 -11.00
C GLN A 30 -0.87 21.35 -9.83
N GLN A 31 -1.57 21.08 -8.71
CA GLN A 31 -1.01 20.31 -7.60
C GLN A 31 -0.78 18.86 -8.03
N CYS A 32 0.35 18.29 -7.65
CA CYS A 32 0.62 16.88 -7.92
C CYS A 32 -0.31 15.98 -7.09
N ARG A 33 -0.90 14.99 -7.76
CA ARG A 33 -1.63 13.89 -7.12
C ARG A 33 -1.02 12.52 -7.42
N GLY A 34 0.09 12.47 -8.15
CA GLY A 34 0.71 11.24 -8.63
C GLY A 34 -0.28 10.40 -9.45
N SER A 35 -0.21 9.09 -9.29
CA SER A 35 -1.15 8.11 -9.84
C SER A 35 -2.64 8.43 -9.59
N VAL A 36 -3.00 9.03 -8.46
CA VAL A 36 -4.40 9.38 -8.14
C VAL A 36 -4.98 10.41 -9.13
N ALA A 37 -4.13 11.17 -9.84
CA ALA A 37 -4.58 12.06 -10.91
C ALA A 37 -5.27 11.30 -12.07
N LEU A 38 -4.90 10.03 -12.29
CA LEU A 38 -5.50 9.18 -13.33
C LEU A 38 -6.93 8.76 -12.99
N ILE A 39 -7.36 8.93 -11.74
CA ILE A 39 -8.73 8.69 -11.31
C ILE A 39 -9.59 9.89 -11.70
N ASP A 40 -10.02 9.91 -12.95
CA ASP A 40 -10.90 10.92 -13.52
C ASP A 40 -12.39 10.52 -13.41
N GLU A 41 -13.27 11.27 -14.07
CA GLU A 41 -14.71 10.96 -14.08
C GLU A 41 -15.00 9.64 -14.81
N ALA A 42 -14.24 9.31 -15.85
CA ALA A 42 -14.41 8.07 -16.60
C ALA A 42 -14.04 6.86 -15.74
N ALA A 43 -12.93 6.90 -15.01
CA ALA A 43 -12.53 5.87 -14.06
C ALA A 43 -13.59 5.64 -12.96
N ARG A 44 -14.15 6.72 -12.42
CA ARG A 44 -15.27 6.66 -11.45
C ARG A 44 -16.50 5.97 -12.05
N LEU A 45 -16.91 6.36 -13.25
CA LEU A 45 -18.05 5.78 -13.95
C LEU A 45 -17.82 4.32 -14.31
N ARG A 46 -16.61 3.92 -14.72
CA ARG A 46 -16.24 2.51 -14.92
C ARG A 46 -16.42 1.71 -13.63
N GLY A 47 -15.93 2.22 -12.50
CA GLY A 47 -16.12 1.56 -11.20
C GLY A 47 -17.59 1.39 -10.85
N ALA A 48 -18.38 2.46 -10.97
CA ALA A 48 -19.81 2.44 -10.69
C ALA A 48 -20.57 1.44 -11.58
N ALA A 49 -20.22 1.35 -12.87
CA ALA A 49 -20.82 0.40 -13.81
C ALA A 49 -20.51 -1.07 -13.47
N HIS A 50 -19.47 -1.32 -12.66
CA HIS A 50 -19.06 -2.65 -12.22
C HIS A 50 -19.68 -3.09 -10.88
N ILE A 51 -20.55 -2.28 -10.27
CA ILE A 51 -21.37 -2.71 -9.13
C ILE A 51 -22.49 -3.60 -9.66
N LYS A 52 -22.37 -4.92 -9.53
CA LYS A 52 -23.33 -5.89 -10.08
C LYS A 52 -24.28 -6.47 -9.03
N ARG A 53 -23.86 -6.53 -7.76
CA ARG A 53 -24.62 -7.16 -6.67
C ARG A 53 -25.03 -6.18 -5.58
N GLY A 54 -24.39 -5.01 -5.49
CA GLY A 54 -24.61 -4.05 -4.42
C GLY A 54 -24.08 -4.56 -3.07
N ARG A 55 -23.12 -5.49 -3.09
CA ARG A 55 -22.49 -6.03 -1.88
C ARG A 55 -21.21 -5.27 -1.61
N VAL A 56 -20.85 -5.16 -0.33
CA VAL A 56 -19.65 -4.44 0.11
C VAL A 56 -18.76 -5.37 0.90
N VAL A 57 -17.45 -5.24 0.70
CA VAL A 57 -16.43 -5.89 1.52
C VAL A 57 -15.36 -4.88 1.90
N SER A 58 -15.01 -4.84 3.18
CA SER A 58 -13.83 -4.12 3.66
C SER A 58 -12.58 -4.91 3.29
N LEU A 59 -11.53 -4.20 2.88
CA LEU A 59 -10.21 -4.74 2.57
C LEU A 59 -9.21 -4.46 3.70
N GLU A 60 -9.69 -3.98 4.85
CA GLU A 60 -8.89 -3.61 6.01
C GLU A 60 -8.58 -4.81 6.90
N ARG A 61 -7.38 -4.84 7.46
CA ARG A 61 -7.08 -5.61 8.66
C ARG A 61 -7.66 -4.91 9.88
N GLU A 62 -8.13 -5.68 10.87
CA GLU A 62 -8.57 -5.10 12.13
C GLU A 62 -7.41 -4.32 12.78
N VAL A 63 -7.64 -3.05 13.09
CA VAL A 63 -6.72 -2.26 13.89
C VAL A 63 -6.81 -2.73 15.33
N GLU A 64 -5.81 -3.48 15.78
CA GLU A 64 -5.77 -4.06 17.11
C GLU A 64 -5.45 -2.98 18.15
N THR A 65 -6.33 -2.84 19.15
CA THR A 65 -6.14 -1.90 20.27
C THR A 65 -6.28 -2.58 21.63
N ARG A 66 -6.53 -3.91 21.66
CA ARG A 66 -6.72 -4.67 22.89
C ARG A 66 -5.37 -4.82 23.61
N PRO A 67 -5.28 -4.46 24.91
CA PRO A 67 -4.01 -4.44 25.64
C PRO A 67 -3.21 -5.75 25.62
N ALA A 68 -3.89 -6.90 25.64
CA ALA A 68 -3.24 -8.21 25.64
C ALA A 68 -2.54 -8.52 24.30
N SER A 69 -3.15 -8.13 23.18
CA SER A 69 -2.56 -8.29 21.85
C SER A 69 -1.44 -7.29 21.61
N LEU A 70 -1.64 -6.02 22.01
CA LEU A 70 -0.64 -4.96 21.88
C LEU A 70 0.67 -5.26 22.62
N ALA A 71 0.62 -5.90 23.79
CA ALA A 71 1.82 -6.29 24.53
C ALA A 71 2.70 -7.29 23.75
N ALA A 72 2.09 -8.20 22.98
CA ALA A 72 2.81 -9.13 22.11
C ALA A 72 3.29 -8.46 20.82
N GLU A 73 2.56 -7.49 20.30
CA GLU A 73 2.90 -6.75 19.08
C GLU A 73 4.00 -5.72 19.28
N ARG A 74 4.07 -5.08 20.45
CA ARG A 74 5.13 -4.11 20.79
C ARG A 74 6.52 -4.69 20.60
N GLN A 75 6.72 -5.95 20.97
CA GLN A 75 8.01 -6.63 20.79
C GLN A 75 8.38 -6.78 19.31
N ARG A 76 7.40 -7.01 18.43
CA ARG A 76 7.63 -7.12 16.98
C ARG A 76 7.93 -5.76 16.37
N ALA A 77 7.15 -4.74 16.73
CA ALA A 77 7.35 -3.35 16.36
C ALA A 77 8.75 -2.85 16.73
N ASP A 78 9.18 -3.07 17.98
CA ASP A 78 10.50 -2.64 18.47
C ASP A 78 11.63 -3.42 17.78
N ALA A 79 11.42 -4.70 17.46
CA ALA A 79 12.38 -5.50 16.71
C ALA A 79 12.52 -5.03 15.25
N GLU A 80 11.42 -4.73 14.57
CA GLU A 80 11.42 -4.15 13.22
C GLU A 80 12.16 -2.82 13.20
N LYS A 81 11.82 -1.91 14.12
CA LYS A 81 12.52 -0.64 14.29
C LYS A 81 14.04 -0.84 14.44
N GLY A 82 14.45 -1.71 15.36
CA GLY A 82 15.88 -1.97 15.60
C GLY A 82 16.61 -2.51 14.37
N GLN A 83 15.92 -3.26 13.50
CA GLN A 83 16.49 -3.75 12.24
C GLN A 83 16.68 -2.60 11.23
N TRP A 84 15.69 -1.72 11.07
CA TRP A 84 15.81 -0.54 10.19
C TRP A 84 16.93 0.41 10.63
N GLU A 85 17.02 0.67 11.94
CA GLU A 85 18.08 1.53 12.50
C GLU A 85 19.47 0.88 12.35
N ALA A 86 19.58 -0.44 12.50
CA ALA A 86 20.85 -1.16 12.32
C ALA A 86 21.36 -1.14 10.87
N LEU A 87 20.47 -1.05 9.88
CA LEU A 87 20.84 -0.86 8.49
C LEU A 87 21.29 0.58 8.18
N GLY A 88 21.04 1.54 9.09
CA GLY A 88 21.33 2.96 8.87
C GLY A 88 20.49 3.59 7.75
N LEU A 89 19.38 2.95 7.39
CA LEU A 89 18.53 3.35 6.26
C LEU A 89 17.37 4.26 6.68
N SER A 90 16.97 4.23 7.95
CA SER A 90 15.86 5.05 8.43
C SER A 90 15.84 5.23 9.95
N GLU A 91 15.31 6.37 10.41
CA GLU A 91 14.99 6.64 11.81
C GLU A 91 13.48 6.43 12.03
N MET A 92 13.11 5.49 12.90
CA MET A 92 11.70 5.13 13.14
C MET A 92 11.17 5.66 14.48
N PRO A 93 9.89 6.07 14.57
CA PRO A 93 9.30 6.51 15.83
C PRO A 93 9.25 5.38 16.87
N ALA A 94 9.11 5.72 18.15
CA ALA A 94 8.93 4.73 19.20
C ALA A 94 7.56 4.06 19.09
N GLY A 95 7.51 2.71 19.04
CA GLY A 95 6.27 1.98 18.76
C GLY A 95 5.89 1.94 17.28
N HIS A 96 6.88 1.81 16.39
CA HIS A 96 6.71 1.68 14.94
C HIS A 96 5.59 0.69 14.56
N GLY A 97 4.65 1.11 13.72
CA GLY A 97 3.47 0.33 13.33
C GLY A 97 2.48 -0.04 14.45
N ALA A 98 2.64 0.48 15.67
CA ALA A 98 1.71 0.23 16.78
C ALA A 98 0.57 1.26 16.82
N VAL A 99 -0.55 0.87 17.43
CA VAL A 99 -1.69 1.74 17.72
C VAL A 99 -1.93 1.78 19.22
N ASP A 100 -1.85 2.97 19.80
CA ASP A 100 -2.15 3.23 21.19
C ASP A 100 -3.52 3.93 21.29
N LEU A 101 -4.46 3.31 22.02
CA LEU A 101 -5.79 3.86 22.31
C LEU A 101 -5.88 4.22 23.80
N LYS A 102 -6.28 5.45 24.11
CA LYS A 102 -6.56 5.92 25.47
C LYS A 102 -8.01 6.35 25.56
N GLU A 103 -8.85 5.53 26.18
CA GLU A 103 -10.26 5.81 26.40
C GLU A 103 -10.48 6.59 27.71
N GLN A 104 -11.49 7.46 27.70
CA GLN A 104 -11.97 8.19 28.86
C GLN A 104 -13.49 8.10 28.90
N ILE A 105 -14.01 7.48 29.97
CA ILE A 105 -15.45 7.35 30.20
C ILE A 105 -15.87 8.24 31.38
N GLY A 106 -16.79 9.16 31.12
CA GLY A 106 -17.43 10.00 32.14
C GLY A 106 -18.86 9.54 32.40
N VAL A 107 -19.16 9.10 33.62
CA VAL A 107 -20.53 8.70 34.04
C VAL A 107 -21.13 9.78 34.95
N TYR A 108 -22.29 10.32 34.55
CA TYR A 108 -23.00 11.39 35.25
C TYR A 108 -24.47 11.02 35.47
N GLY A 109 -24.76 10.42 36.63
CA GLY A 109 -26.10 9.93 36.97
C GLY A 109 -26.53 8.80 36.03
N ARG A 110 -27.51 9.07 35.15
CA ARG A 110 -27.98 8.13 34.12
C ARG A 110 -27.32 8.30 32.75
N ALA A 111 -26.46 9.30 32.58
CA ALA A 111 -25.75 9.56 31.34
C ALA A 111 -24.31 9.03 31.42
N ALA A 112 -23.77 8.63 30.27
CA ALA A 112 -22.34 8.33 30.10
C ALA A 112 -21.86 8.93 28.78
N HIS A 113 -20.61 9.41 28.77
CA HIS A 113 -19.92 9.89 27.57
C HIS A 113 -18.57 9.17 27.48
N GLY A 114 -18.25 8.70 26.28
CA GLY A 114 -16.91 8.21 25.94
C GLY A 114 -16.19 9.21 25.05
N GLY A 115 -14.89 9.33 25.24
CA GLY A 115 -13.98 9.96 24.30
C GLY A 115 -12.64 9.28 24.37
N GLU A 116 -11.83 9.45 23.33
CA GLU A 116 -10.55 8.76 23.23
C GLU A 116 -9.48 9.60 22.55
N VAL A 117 -8.22 9.23 22.82
CA VAL A 117 -7.06 9.68 22.04
C VAL A 117 -6.44 8.45 21.41
N ILE A 118 -6.29 8.50 20.08
CA ILE A 118 -5.59 7.48 19.30
C ILE A 118 -4.26 8.06 18.86
N SER A 119 -3.18 7.29 19.04
CA SER A 119 -1.86 7.59 18.49
C SER A 119 -1.40 6.37 17.71
N TYR A 120 -0.96 6.57 16.48
CA TYR A 120 -0.51 5.48 15.63
C TYR A 120 0.66 5.90 14.75
N ASP A 121 1.49 4.93 14.40
CA ASP A 121 2.34 5.00 13.23
C ASP A 121 1.66 4.22 12.09
N PRO A 122 1.37 4.87 10.96
CA PRO A 122 0.67 4.20 9.87
C PRO A 122 1.49 3.10 9.23
N HIS A 123 2.83 3.22 9.20
CA HIS A 123 3.68 2.38 8.36
C HIS A 123 4.12 1.09 9.07
N GLY A 124 4.55 0.11 8.26
CA GLY A 124 5.02 -1.18 8.74
C GLY A 124 4.25 -2.34 8.12
N VAL A 125 4.34 -3.52 8.73
CA VAL A 125 3.77 -4.75 8.14
C VAL A 125 2.53 -5.25 8.86
N HIS A 126 1.79 -4.38 9.56
CA HIS A 126 0.70 -4.79 10.45
C HIS A 126 -0.67 -4.26 10.02
N ASN A 127 -0.79 -2.93 9.97
CA ASN A 127 -2.07 -2.28 9.73
C ASN A 127 -2.27 -1.98 8.25
N THR A 128 -3.52 -2.08 7.78
CA THR A 128 -3.87 -1.56 6.45
C THR A 128 -3.72 -0.05 6.45
N HIS A 129 -2.84 0.46 5.60
CA HIS A 129 -2.53 1.89 5.55
C HIS A 129 -2.27 2.33 4.12
N MET A 130 -2.52 3.60 3.85
CA MET A 130 -2.21 4.26 2.60
C MET A 130 -0.90 5.03 2.74
N ASP A 131 0.04 4.80 1.82
CA ASP A 131 1.30 5.54 1.74
C ASP A 131 1.14 6.80 0.90
N GLY A 132 1.57 7.92 1.45
CA GLY A 132 1.56 9.24 0.82
C GLY A 132 2.78 9.49 -0.05
N LEU A 133 2.75 10.59 -0.81
CA LEU A 133 3.82 11.01 -1.71
C LEU A 133 5.17 11.28 -1.02
N ALA A 134 5.15 11.51 0.30
CA ALA A 134 6.33 11.72 1.14
C ALA A 134 6.74 10.47 1.95
N HIS A 135 6.25 9.27 1.59
CA HIS A 135 6.63 8.02 2.28
C HIS A 135 8.01 7.52 1.86
N ILE A 136 8.27 7.41 0.55
CA ILE A 136 9.56 6.98 -0.02
C ILE A 136 10.14 8.10 -0.88
N GLY A 137 11.41 8.41 -0.65
CA GLY A 137 12.17 9.40 -1.41
C GLY A 137 13.48 8.86 -1.95
N ALA A 138 14.04 9.55 -2.94
CA ALA A 138 15.35 9.28 -3.50
C ALA A 138 16.07 10.59 -3.84
N ASP A 139 17.41 10.55 -3.81
CA ASP A 139 18.29 11.69 -4.12
C ASP A 139 17.97 12.98 -3.35
N GLY A 140 17.54 12.84 -2.08
CA GLY A 140 17.16 13.97 -1.24
C GLY A 140 15.84 14.63 -1.65
N THR A 141 14.99 13.93 -2.42
CA THR A 141 13.66 14.40 -2.80
C THR A 141 12.56 13.39 -2.51
N TRP A 142 11.38 13.87 -2.14
CA TRP A 142 10.11 13.14 -2.25
C TRP A 142 9.62 13.15 -3.70
N HIS A 143 8.47 12.51 -3.95
CA HIS A 143 7.85 12.59 -5.28
C HIS A 143 7.60 14.05 -5.70
N GLY A 144 8.01 14.39 -6.92
CA GLY A 144 7.81 15.73 -7.48
C GLY A 144 8.89 16.73 -7.21
N SER A 145 10.12 16.26 -7.00
CA SER A 145 11.29 17.11 -6.78
C SER A 145 11.18 17.98 -5.51
N ILE A 146 10.32 17.59 -4.56
CA ILE A 146 10.16 18.26 -3.26
C ILE A 146 11.34 17.83 -2.39
N PRO A 147 12.19 18.75 -1.88
CA PRO A 147 13.31 18.37 -1.03
C PRO A 147 12.86 17.63 0.23
N VAL A 148 13.55 16.56 0.63
CA VAL A 148 13.17 15.75 1.81
C VAL A 148 13.19 16.53 3.11
N GLN A 149 13.93 17.64 3.17
CA GLN A 149 13.97 18.54 4.33
C GLN A 149 12.76 19.51 4.37
N ASN A 150 11.99 19.59 3.29
CA ASN A 150 10.84 20.46 3.14
C ASN A 150 9.53 19.70 3.35
N THR A 151 9.40 18.99 4.48
CA THR A 151 8.20 18.21 4.87
C THR A 151 7.01 19.08 5.30
N ALA A 152 7.05 20.38 5.02
CA ALA A 152 6.06 21.37 5.47
C ALA A 152 5.28 22.01 4.31
N THR A 153 5.35 21.45 3.10
CA THR A 153 4.55 21.97 1.98
C THR A 153 3.13 21.42 1.99
N ASP A 154 2.19 22.16 1.40
CA ASP A 154 0.82 21.68 1.15
C ASP A 154 0.73 20.92 -0.20
N GLU A 155 1.86 20.56 -0.80
CA GLU A 155 1.92 19.92 -2.12
C GLU A 155 1.93 18.38 -2.02
N ASP A 156 2.52 17.82 -0.97
CA ASP A 156 2.74 16.40 -0.71
C ASP A 156 1.88 15.84 0.45
N THR A 157 0.64 16.31 0.56
CA THR A 157 -0.26 15.95 1.66
C THR A 157 -1.42 15.05 1.24
N MET A 158 -1.82 14.16 2.17
CA MET A 158 -3.07 13.40 2.12
C MET A 158 -4.32 14.27 1.90
N VAL A 159 -4.29 15.56 2.25
CA VAL A 159 -5.40 16.49 1.98
C VAL A 159 -5.72 16.56 0.49
N ASN A 160 -4.72 16.55 -0.39
CA ASN A 160 -4.93 16.67 -1.83
C ASN A 160 -5.64 15.42 -2.38
N TRP A 161 -5.30 14.23 -1.88
CA TRP A 161 -5.99 12.99 -2.21
C TRP A 161 -7.38 12.90 -1.61
N ALA A 162 -7.55 13.33 -0.35
CA ALA A 162 -8.85 13.36 0.31
C ALA A 162 -9.84 14.28 -0.42
N GLN A 163 -9.39 15.46 -0.86
CA GLN A 163 -10.22 16.41 -1.61
C GLN A 163 -10.51 15.95 -3.04
N HIS A 164 -9.57 15.28 -3.71
CA HIS A 164 -9.80 14.68 -5.03
C HIS A 164 -10.84 13.55 -4.97
N GLY A 165 -10.84 12.79 -3.86
CA GLY A 165 -11.71 11.64 -3.65
C GLY A 165 -11.28 10.45 -4.50
N ILE A 166 -10.93 9.35 -3.82
CA ILE A 166 -10.47 8.11 -4.47
C ILE A 166 -11.66 7.15 -4.55
N ALA A 167 -12.25 7.12 -5.73
CA ALA A 167 -13.26 6.14 -6.12
C ALA A 167 -12.99 5.71 -7.56
N THR A 168 -12.74 4.43 -7.81
CA THR A 168 -12.36 3.93 -9.14
C THR A 168 -12.75 2.46 -9.31
N ARG A 169 -12.64 1.92 -10.52
CA ARG A 169 -12.78 0.47 -10.74
C ARG A 169 -11.63 -0.26 -10.07
N GLY A 170 -11.94 -1.11 -9.08
CA GLY A 170 -10.99 -2.07 -8.53
C GLY A 170 -11.01 -3.36 -9.35
N VAL A 171 -9.83 -3.88 -9.69
CA VAL A 171 -9.64 -5.17 -10.38
C VAL A 171 -8.84 -6.10 -9.47
N VAL A 172 -9.46 -7.21 -9.07
CA VAL A 172 -8.86 -8.19 -8.14
C VAL A 172 -8.07 -9.22 -8.93
N LEU A 173 -6.75 -9.23 -8.71
CA LEU A 173 -5.79 -10.17 -9.28
C LEU A 173 -5.44 -11.23 -8.23
N ASP A 174 -6.01 -12.43 -8.38
CA ASP A 174 -5.69 -13.58 -7.53
C ASP A 174 -4.42 -14.29 -8.06
N VAL A 175 -3.26 -13.74 -7.71
CA VAL A 175 -1.95 -14.25 -8.14
C VAL A 175 -1.65 -15.62 -7.56
N ALA A 176 -2.07 -15.86 -6.31
CA ALA A 176 -1.94 -17.17 -5.67
C ALA A 176 -2.68 -18.26 -6.47
N ALA A 177 -3.92 -18.00 -6.90
CA ALA A 177 -4.68 -18.92 -7.74
C ALA A 177 -4.09 -19.04 -9.16
N ALA A 178 -3.63 -17.94 -9.77
CA ALA A 178 -3.00 -17.97 -11.09
C ALA A 178 -1.74 -18.85 -11.12
N ARG A 179 -0.96 -18.82 -10.04
CA ARG A 179 0.21 -19.69 -9.84
C ARG A 179 -0.16 -21.11 -9.39
N GLY A 180 -1.37 -21.33 -8.88
CA GLY A 180 -1.82 -22.62 -8.35
C GLY A 180 -1.23 -22.97 -6.98
N VAL A 181 -1.02 -21.96 -6.12
CA VAL A 181 -0.48 -22.13 -4.76
C VAL A 181 -1.41 -21.50 -3.72
N GLU A 182 -1.24 -21.87 -2.45
CA GLU A 182 -1.99 -21.27 -1.35
C GLU A 182 -1.50 -19.84 -1.03
N TRP A 183 -0.20 -19.60 -1.15
CA TRP A 183 0.43 -18.29 -0.98
C TRP A 183 1.78 -18.23 -1.70
N ILE A 184 2.22 -17.01 -2.02
CA ILE A 184 3.53 -16.73 -2.62
C ILE A 184 4.65 -16.93 -1.57
N THR A 185 5.83 -17.37 -2.00
CA THR A 185 7.00 -17.56 -1.13
C THR A 185 8.15 -16.64 -1.53
N ALA A 186 9.09 -16.42 -0.63
CA ALA A 186 10.21 -15.51 -0.85
C ALA A 186 11.18 -15.99 -1.94
N GLU A 187 11.28 -17.32 -2.15
CA GLU A 187 12.16 -17.94 -3.14
C GLU A 187 11.66 -17.71 -4.57
N LYS A 188 10.37 -17.41 -4.74
CA LYS A 188 9.73 -17.17 -6.03
C LYS A 188 8.84 -15.92 -5.94
N PRO A 189 9.42 -14.72 -6.04
CA PRO A 189 8.66 -13.47 -6.12
C PRO A 189 7.61 -13.49 -7.23
N VAL A 190 6.59 -12.64 -7.11
CA VAL A 190 5.61 -12.44 -8.19
C VAL A 190 6.29 -11.76 -9.38
N THR A 191 6.06 -12.30 -10.58
CA THR A 191 6.58 -11.77 -11.84
C THR A 191 5.48 -11.10 -12.68
N ALA A 192 5.89 -10.38 -13.73
CA ALA A 192 4.97 -9.79 -14.71
C ALA A 192 4.02 -10.84 -15.32
N ALA A 193 4.56 -12.01 -15.71
CA ALA A 193 3.78 -13.06 -16.36
C ALA A 193 2.65 -13.61 -15.47
N GLU A 194 2.84 -13.60 -14.16
CA GLU A 194 1.83 -14.09 -13.22
C GLU A 194 0.75 -13.05 -12.94
N LEU A 195 1.12 -11.77 -12.93
CA LEU A 195 0.17 -10.66 -12.90
C LEU A 195 -0.69 -10.65 -14.18
N ASP A 196 -0.08 -10.85 -15.35
CA ASP A 196 -0.79 -11.00 -16.63
C ASP A 196 -1.72 -12.22 -16.64
N ALA A 197 -1.27 -13.36 -16.09
CA ALA A 197 -2.10 -14.55 -15.99
C ALA A 197 -3.30 -14.32 -15.05
N ALA A 198 -3.08 -13.66 -13.90
CA ALA A 198 -4.14 -13.28 -12.98
C ALA A 198 -5.12 -12.30 -13.63
N LEU A 199 -4.63 -11.30 -14.37
CA LEU A 199 -5.46 -10.35 -15.11
C LEU A 199 -6.29 -11.04 -16.19
N THR A 200 -5.67 -11.93 -16.98
CA THR A 200 -6.36 -12.71 -18.01
C THR A 200 -7.51 -13.51 -17.42
N ALA A 201 -7.33 -14.11 -16.23
CA ALA A 201 -8.38 -14.85 -15.54
C ALA A 201 -9.58 -13.98 -15.11
N THR A 202 -9.41 -12.66 -14.99
CA THR A 202 -10.52 -11.73 -14.71
C THR A 202 -11.41 -11.48 -15.92
N GLY A 203 -10.90 -11.68 -17.14
CA GLY A 203 -11.56 -11.31 -18.39
C GLY A 203 -11.70 -9.81 -18.63
N VAL A 204 -10.95 -8.98 -17.89
CA VAL A 204 -11.00 -7.51 -17.96
C VAL A 204 -9.73 -6.97 -18.63
N THR A 205 -9.89 -5.90 -19.39
CA THR A 205 -8.78 -5.05 -19.86
C THR A 205 -8.66 -3.88 -18.91
N LEU A 206 -7.47 -3.68 -18.34
CA LEU A 206 -7.16 -2.53 -17.49
C LEU A 206 -7.23 -1.24 -18.30
N GLU A 207 -7.64 -0.18 -17.63
CA GLU A 207 -7.59 1.19 -18.15
C GLU A 207 -6.90 2.08 -17.12
N ALA A 208 -6.24 3.13 -17.59
CA ALA A 208 -5.57 4.09 -16.72
C ALA A 208 -6.51 4.61 -15.62
N GLY A 209 -6.00 4.67 -14.38
CA GLY A 209 -6.75 5.06 -13.20
C GLY A 209 -7.52 3.94 -12.51
N ASP A 210 -7.56 2.72 -13.05
CA ASP A 210 -8.07 1.56 -12.32
C ASP A 210 -7.19 1.25 -11.10
N ALA A 211 -7.78 0.64 -10.07
CA ALA A 211 -7.05 0.14 -8.91
C ALA A 211 -6.69 -1.33 -9.09
N LEU A 212 -5.43 -1.67 -8.89
CA LEU A 212 -4.97 -3.05 -8.86
C LEU A 212 -5.08 -3.59 -7.44
N ILE A 213 -5.87 -4.64 -7.23
CA ILE A 213 -6.02 -5.31 -5.94
C ILE A 213 -5.34 -6.68 -6.06
N ILE A 214 -4.10 -6.78 -5.60
CA ILE A 214 -3.21 -7.92 -5.84
C ILE A 214 -3.20 -8.84 -4.62
N TYR A 215 -3.82 -10.02 -4.75
CA TYR A 215 -3.87 -11.03 -3.70
C TYR A 215 -2.79 -12.09 -3.89
N GLN A 216 -1.94 -12.25 -2.88
CA GLN A 216 -0.80 -13.16 -2.87
C GLN A 216 -0.91 -14.26 -1.80
N GLY A 217 -1.98 -14.29 -1.00
CA GLY A 217 -2.29 -15.38 -0.07
C GLY A 217 -1.85 -15.15 1.37
N ARG A 218 -1.60 -13.91 1.78
CA ARG A 218 -1.02 -13.62 3.10
C ARG A 218 -1.88 -14.08 4.28
N ASP A 219 -3.19 -13.94 4.19
CA ASP A 219 -4.11 -14.37 5.24
C ASP A 219 -3.99 -15.87 5.54
N ARG A 220 -3.83 -16.70 4.50
CA ARG A 220 -3.61 -18.14 4.65
C ARG A 220 -2.23 -18.46 5.20
N TYR A 221 -1.21 -17.72 4.76
CA TYR A 221 0.15 -17.83 5.28
C TYR A 221 0.20 -17.58 6.79
N GLU A 222 -0.45 -16.52 7.27
CA GLU A 222 -0.53 -16.17 8.69
C GLU A 222 -1.41 -17.16 9.48
N ALA A 223 -2.53 -17.62 8.91
CA ALA A 223 -3.38 -18.65 9.52
C ALA A 223 -2.67 -20.00 9.70
N ALA A 224 -1.65 -20.29 8.89
CA ALA A 224 -0.77 -21.45 9.04
C ALA A 224 0.31 -21.26 10.14
N GLY A 225 0.29 -20.15 10.88
CA GLY A 225 1.22 -19.85 11.97
C GLY A 225 2.53 -19.22 11.52
N ASN A 226 2.65 -18.85 10.25
CA ASN A 226 3.82 -18.11 9.78
C ASN A 226 3.70 -16.62 10.12
N VAL A 227 4.85 -15.95 10.22
CA VAL A 227 4.93 -14.51 10.50
C VAL A 227 5.48 -13.82 9.25
N TYR A 228 4.75 -12.84 8.73
CA TYR A 228 5.24 -12.07 7.60
C TYR A 228 6.45 -11.23 8.06
N PRO A 229 7.64 -11.42 7.47
CA PRO A 229 8.83 -10.71 7.94
C PRO A 229 8.73 -9.21 7.68
N SER A 230 9.22 -8.41 8.64
CA SER A 230 9.47 -6.99 8.39
C SER A 230 10.38 -6.82 7.17
N GLY A 231 10.16 -5.73 6.43
CA GLY A 231 11.01 -5.34 5.32
C GLY A 231 12.46 -5.04 5.71
N ALA A 232 12.78 -4.73 6.97
CA ALA A 232 14.16 -4.45 7.39
C ALA A 232 14.98 -5.69 7.74
N ALA A 233 14.32 -6.83 7.98
CA ALA A 233 15.03 -8.05 8.28
C ALA A 233 15.87 -8.45 7.05
N ALA A 234 17.14 -8.80 7.26
CA ALA A 234 18.01 -9.39 6.23
C ALA A 234 17.58 -10.83 5.90
N VAL A 235 16.31 -11.01 5.57
CA VAL A 235 15.65 -12.29 5.31
C VAL A 235 14.86 -12.18 4.03
N ALA A 236 14.78 -13.29 3.30
CA ALA A 236 13.95 -13.37 2.12
C ALA A 236 12.48 -13.15 2.53
N ARG A 237 11.81 -12.21 1.86
CA ARG A 237 10.41 -11.85 2.11
C ARG A 237 9.54 -12.21 0.90
N PRO A 238 8.38 -12.88 1.06
CA PRO A 238 7.42 -13.07 -0.02
C PRO A 238 6.90 -11.72 -0.53
N GLY A 239 6.65 -11.62 -1.83
CA GLY A 239 6.16 -10.38 -2.41
C GLY A 239 6.37 -10.24 -3.90
N ILE A 240 6.18 -9.01 -4.39
CA ILE A 240 6.35 -8.65 -5.80
C ILE A 240 7.84 -8.35 -6.10
N GLY A 241 8.36 -8.97 -7.16
CA GLY A 241 9.73 -8.74 -7.63
C GLY A 241 9.83 -7.59 -8.64
N GLU A 242 11.05 -7.34 -9.13
CA GLU A 242 11.36 -6.24 -10.08
C GLU A 242 10.47 -6.27 -11.33
N GLU A 243 10.36 -7.41 -12.02
CA GLU A 243 9.49 -7.55 -13.20
C GLU A 243 8.01 -7.25 -12.89
N GLY A 244 7.55 -7.62 -11.70
CA GLY A 244 6.18 -7.34 -11.27
C GLY A 244 5.95 -5.85 -11.00
N ALA A 245 6.94 -5.16 -10.44
CA ALA A 245 6.89 -3.71 -10.24
C ALA A 245 6.90 -2.96 -11.59
N GLU A 246 7.73 -3.39 -12.54
CA GLU A 246 7.74 -2.84 -13.90
C GLU A 246 6.39 -3.04 -14.58
N TRP A 247 5.79 -4.24 -14.45
CA TRP A 247 4.47 -4.52 -14.98
C TRP A 247 3.40 -3.61 -14.38
N ILE A 248 3.41 -3.40 -13.06
CA ILE A 248 2.47 -2.52 -12.35
C ILE A 248 2.58 -1.10 -12.89
N ALA A 249 3.80 -0.57 -13.01
CA ALA A 249 4.03 0.79 -13.52
C ALA A 249 3.48 0.95 -14.94
N ALA A 250 3.61 -0.08 -15.79
CA ALA A 250 3.12 -0.06 -17.17
C ALA A 250 1.58 -0.09 -17.31
N GLN A 251 0.81 -0.38 -16.24
CA GLN A 251 -0.65 -0.40 -16.29
C GLN A 251 -1.32 0.95 -16.00
N ASP A 252 -0.53 2.00 -15.70
CA ASP A 252 -1.04 3.31 -15.28
C ASP A 252 -2.12 3.23 -14.17
N PRO A 253 -1.86 2.49 -13.06
CA PRO A 253 -2.85 2.31 -12.01
C PRO A 253 -3.12 3.64 -11.29
N GLY A 254 -4.37 3.85 -10.86
CA GLY A 254 -4.71 4.95 -9.95
C GLY A 254 -4.21 4.71 -8.53
N LEU A 255 -4.16 3.44 -8.11
CA LEU A 255 -3.60 2.97 -6.86
C LEU A 255 -3.42 1.43 -6.89
N VAL A 256 -2.55 0.93 -6.00
CA VAL A 256 -2.34 -0.51 -5.78
C VAL A 256 -2.70 -0.86 -4.34
N LEU A 257 -3.42 -1.97 -4.16
CA LEU A 257 -3.77 -2.57 -2.88
C LEU A 257 -3.24 -4.00 -2.89
N TRP A 258 -2.56 -4.40 -1.83
CA TRP A 258 -1.87 -5.69 -1.78
C TRP A 258 -1.73 -6.19 -0.35
N ASP A 259 -1.54 -7.50 -0.20
CA ASP A 259 -1.45 -8.18 1.07
C ASP A 259 0.01 -8.48 1.49
N PHE A 260 0.84 -9.03 0.59
CA PHE A 260 2.31 -9.01 0.68
C PHE A 260 2.91 -7.81 -0.07
N HIS A 261 4.08 -7.36 0.37
CA HIS A 261 4.73 -6.16 -0.14
C HIS A 261 5.77 -6.54 -1.20
N ASP A 262 6.90 -5.82 -1.30
CA ASP A 262 8.01 -6.17 -2.20
C ASP A 262 8.71 -7.45 -1.72
N ALA A 263 9.14 -8.26 -2.67
CA ALA A 263 10.08 -9.33 -2.37
C ALA A 263 11.44 -8.75 -1.96
N ARG A 264 12.04 -9.36 -0.92
CA ARG A 264 13.37 -8.96 -0.40
C ARG A 264 14.45 -9.98 -0.76
N ASN A 265 14.49 -10.41 -2.02
CA ASN A 265 15.50 -11.32 -2.54
C ASN A 265 16.41 -10.68 -3.61
N ASN A 266 16.41 -9.35 -3.71
CA ASN A 266 17.22 -8.61 -4.67
C ASN A 266 18.56 -8.13 -4.04
N PRO A 267 19.67 -8.11 -4.80
CA PRO A 267 20.99 -7.77 -4.29
C PRO A 267 21.16 -6.29 -3.94
N ARG A 268 20.27 -5.41 -4.42
CA ARG A 268 20.26 -3.97 -4.14
C ARG A 268 19.60 -3.63 -2.80
N GLY A 269 18.86 -4.57 -2.20
CA GLY A 269 17.97 -4.27 -1.08
C GLY A 269 16.86 -3.28 -1.45
N ALA A 270 16.50 -3.19 -2.73
CA ALA A 270 15.48 -2.28 -3.25
C ALA A 270 14.07 -2.68 -2.77
N LEU A 271 13.19 -1.69 -2.66
CA LEU A 271 11.75 -1.85 -2.50
C LEU A 271 11.11 -1.61 -3.87
N GLU A 272 11.05 -2.65 -4.70
CA GLU A 272 10.78 -2.52 -6.13
C GLU A 272 9.47 -1.78 -6.44
N VAL A 273 8.39 -2.07 -5.71
CA VAL A 273 7.08 -1.40 -5.88
C VAL A 273 7.01 -0.11 -5.09
N HIS A 274 7.54 -0.04 -3.86
CA HIS A 274 7.50 1.23 -3.11
C HIS A 274 8.33 2.35 -3.76
N ASN A 275 9.39 2.01 -4.49
CA ASN A 275 10.17 2.97 -5.28
C ASN A 275 9.31 3.70 -6.35
N LEU A 276 8.16 3.12 -6.74
CA LEU A 276 7.19 3.77 -7.63
C LEU A 276 6.46 4.95 -6.97
N ILE A 277 6.45 5.05 -5.63
CA ILE A 277 5.96 6.25 -4.92
C ILE A 277 6.80 7.45 -5.37
N TRP A 278 8.13 7.35 -5.28
CA TRP A 278 9.01 8.41 -5.71
C TRP A 278 8.94 8.62 -7.23
N ALA A 279 9.01 7.54 -8.01
CA ALA A 279 9.14 7.63 -9.46
C ALA A 279 7.90 8.20 -10.16
N ILE A 280 6.70 7.74 -9.79
CA ILE A 280 5.45 8.06 -10.49
C ILE A 280 4.32 8.53 -9.55
N GLY A 281 4.62 8.73 -8.26
CA GLY A 281 3.60 9.11 -7.28
C GLY A 281 2.57 8.02 -7.07
N LEU A 282 3.00 6.75 -7.12
CA LEU A 282 2.09 5.62 -6.95
C LEU A 282 1.45 5.65 -5.55
N CYS A 283 0.12 5.58 -5.49
CA CYS A 283 -0.63 5.44 -4.26
C CYS A 283 -0.69 3.95 -3.90
N LEU A 284 -0.08 3.58 -2.77
CA LEU A 284 -0.09 2.21 -2.24
C LEU A 284 -1.02 2.13 -1.04
N VAL A 285 -1.75 1.01 -0.95
CA VAL A 285 -2.42 0.60 0.28
C VAL A 285 -1.90 -0.77 0.72
N ASP A 286 -1.06 -0.72 1.74
CA ASP A 286 -0.31 -1.84 2.27
C ASP A 286 -1.15 -2.72 3.19
N ASN A 287 -0.68 -3.94 3.43
CA ASN A 287 -1.24 -4.89 4.39
C ASN A 287 -2.75 -5.16 4.24
N CYS A 288 -3.34 -5.09 3.05
CA CYS A 288 -4.77 -5.32 2.88
C CYS A 288 -5.18 -6.76 3.28
N LEU A 289 -6.38 -6.92 3.84
CA LEU A 289 -7.01 -8.23 4.09
C LEU A 289 -7.85 -8.65 2.88
N LEU A 290 -7.21 -9.32 1.92
CA LEU A 290 -7.82 -9.58 0.61
C LEU A 290 -8.50 -10.94 0.46
N GLY A 291 -8.08 -11.97 1.21
CA GLY A 291 -8.62 -13.33 1.09
C GLY A 291 -10.15 -13.43 1.24
N PRO A 292 -10.78 -12.80 2.26
CA PRO A 292 -12.23 -12.77 2.38
C PRO A 292 -12.93 -12.07 1.19
N ALA A 293 -12.33 -11.03 0.63
CA ALA A 293 -12.86 -10.34 -0.55
C ALA A 293 -12.78 -11.26 -1.78
N VAL A 294 -11.62 -11.84 -2.05
CA VAL A 294 -11.39 -12.79 -3.16
C VAL A 294 -12.40 -13.94 -3.11
N ALA A 295 -12.61 -14.55 -1.94
CA ALA A 295 -13.57 -15.64 -1.77
C ALA A 295 -15.01 -15.21 -2.11
N LYS A 296 -15.43 -14.02 -1.64
CA LYS A 296 -16.77 -13.49 -1.90
C LYS A 296 -16.99 -13.12 -3.36
N LEU A 297 -15.99 -12.49 -4.00
CA LEU A 297 -16.03 -12.12 -5.41
C LEU A 297 -16.09 -13.36 -6.31
N LYS A 298 -15.24 -14.37 -6.03
CA LYS A 298 -15.27 -15.67 -6.72
C LYS A 298 -16.63 -16.35 -6.61
N ALA A 299 -17.22 -16.38 -5.41
CA ALA A 299 -18.56 -16.94 -5.21
C ALA A 299 -19.67 -16.17 -5.95
N ALA A 300 -19.47 -14.87 -6.18
CA ALA A 300 -20.39 -14.02 -6.93
C ALA A 300 -20.17 -14.04 -8.46
N GLY A 301 -19.09 -14.68 -8.92
CA GLY A 301 -18.69 -14.74 -10.33
C GLY A 301 -18.21 -13.39 -10.87
N VAL A 302 -17.58 -12.57 -10.03
CA VAL A 302 -17.05 -11.26 -10.41
C VAL A 302 -15.59 -11.11 -9.97
N SER A 303 -14.84 -10.25 -10.64
CA SER A 303 -13.42 -9.94 -10.38
C SER A 303 -13.19 -8.43 -10.17
N THR A 304 -14.26 -7.64 -10.21
CA THR A 304 -14.22 -6.18 -10.25
C THR A 304 -15.32 -5.57 -9.40
N GLY A 305 -15.16 -4.30 -9.06
CA GLY A 305 -16.15 -3.49 -8.36
C GLY A 305 -15.74 -2.02 -8.31
N LEU A 306 -16.57 -1.18 -7.68
CA LEU A 306 -16.17 0.18 -7.29
C LEU A 306 -15.36 0.10 -5.99
N LEU A 307 -14.08 0.42 -6.07
CA LEU A 307 -13.24 0.65 -4.90
C LEU A 307 -13.45 2.09 -4.41
N VAL A 308 -13.64 2.25 -3.10
CA VAL A 308 -13.58 3.54 -2.41
C VAL A 308 -12.51 3.47 -1.33
N ALA A 309 -11.52 4.36 -1.39
CA ALA A 309 -10.41 4.43 -0.45
C ALA A 309 -10.21 5.89 -0.01
N ALA A 310 -11.04 6.38 0.91
CA ALA A 310 -11.02 7.77 1.34
C ALA A 310 -10.07 8.00 2.54
N PRO A 311 -8.89 8.61 2.34
CA PRO A 311 -7.98 8.90 3.45
C PRO A 311 -8.47 10.09 4.29
N PRO A 312 -8.17 10.14 5.61
CA PRO A 312 -8.33 11.37 6.37
C PRO A 312 -7.44 12.49 5.82
N ALA A 313 -7.97 13.70 5.77
CA ALA A 313 -7.29 14.88 5.24
C ALA A 313 -6.29 15.44 6.27
N ILE A 314 -5.10 14.84 6.35
CA ILE A 314 -4.06 15.22 7.32
C ILE A 314 -2.89 15.90 6.61
N HIS A 315 -2.64 17.16 6.94
CA HIS A 315 -1.47 17.91 6.46
C HIS A 315 -0.18 17.22 6.89
N ARG A 316 0.77 17.07 5.95
CA ARG A 316 2.12 16.54 6.18
C ARG A 316 2.18 15.08 6.64
N SER A 317 1.06 14.36 6.58
CA SER A 317 1.05 12.92 6.84
C SER A 317 1.70 12.19 5.67
N THR A 318 2.69 11.34 5.98
CA THR A 318 3.33 10.42 5.04
C THR A 318 2.51 9.16 4.83
N GLY A 319 1.51 8.92 5.66
CA GLY A 319 0.66 7.73 5.62
C GLY A 319 -0.50 7.81 6.60
N VAL A 320 -1.56 7.05 6.33
CA VAL A 320 -2.77 7.00 7.18
C VAL A 320 -3.32 5.59 7.25
N LEU A 321 -3.79 5.16 8.42
CA LEU A 321 -4.64 3.97 8.50
C LEU A 321 -5.94 4.23 7.75
N ILE A 322 -6.41 3.24 7.00
CA ILE A 322 -7.56 3.39 6.13
C ILE A 322 -8.30 2.07 5.96
N ASN A 323 -9.62 2.17 5.78
CA ASN A 323 -10.47 1.07 5.37
C ASN A 323 -10.92 1.23 3.91
N PRO A 324 -10.21 0.63 2.93
CA PRO A 324 -10.71 0.56 1.58
C PRO A 324 -11.90 -0.40 1.53
N VAL A 325 -12.97 0.00 0.84
CA VAL A 325 -14.13 -0.85 0.61
C VAL A 325 -14.34 -1.10 -0.86
N LEU A 326 -14.64 -2.35 -1.21
CA LEU A 326 -14.97 -2.76 -2.57
C LEU A 326 -16.45 -3.08 -2.66
N LEU A 327 -17.16 -2.34 -3.51
CA LEU A 327 -18.58 -2.52 -3.83
C LEU A 327 -18.70 -3.28 -5.16
N TYR A 328 -19.31 -4.46 -5.15
CA TYR A 328 -19.41 -5.34 -6.33
C TYR A 328 -20.80 -5.94 -6.51
#